data_AF-A0A7V0QGA9-F1
#
_entry.id   AF-A0A7V0QGA9-F1
#
_cell.length_a   1.000
_cell.length_b   1.000
_cell.length_c   1.000
_cell.angle_alpha   90.00
_cell.angle_beta   90.00
_cell.angle_gamma   90.00
#
_symmetry.space_group_name_H-M   'P 1'
#
loop_
_entity.id
_entity.type
_entity.pdbx_description
1 polymer ?
#
loop_
_entity_poly.entity_id
_entity_poly.type
_entity_poly.pdbx_seq_one_letter_code
_entity_poly.pdbx_strand_id
1 'polypeptide(L)'
;MFEAIKIYQDSTIDIERVKKRLVDFGYNPVSLVNERGDFAFRGNILDIYPATYDEPIRIEFFGNKVDSIFTFDINTGKIVDYMTILVVLPIKKHILDRFKGSAVYLGRGSDISNFTEVVPGDYVVHIKHGIGRFLGVRRLKTDNGYEKHLVIEYADNDKLYVSFNKIHMVQKYIGFSNLPPKLHKLGSKRWQMLKRRVNKGVETLAS
;
A
#
# COMPACT_ATOMS: atom_id res chain seq x y z
N MET A 1 3.65 6.81 2.16
CA MET A 1 4.59 6.10 1.28
C MET A 1 4.65 4.70 1.87
N PHE A 2 4.33 3.65 1.11
CA PHE A 2 4.44 2.30 1.64
C PHE A 2 5.92 2.00 1.87
N GLU A 3 6.28 1.59 3.08
CA GLU A 3 7.62 1.09 3.35
C GLU A 3 7.82 -0.20 2.57
N ALA A 4 9.01 -0.37 1.98
CA ALA A 4 9.40 -1.57 1.27
C ALA A 4 10.72 -2.12 1.84
N ILE A 5 10.91 -3.44 1.74
CA ILE A 5 12.23 -4.04 1.91
C ILE A 5 12.83 -4.15 0.52
N LYS A 6 14.03 -3.58 0.34
CA LYS A 6 14.76 -3.65 -0.93
C LYS A 6 16.06 -4.40 -0.68
N ILE A 7 16.32 -5.42 -1.47
CA ILE A 7 17.53 -6.23 -1.40
C ILE A 7 18.15 -6.20 -2.80
N TYR A 8 19.42 -5.85 -2.88
CA TYR A 8 20.15 -5.75 -4.14
C TYR A 8 21.20 -6.85 -4.19
N GLN A 9 21.42 -7.41 -5.36
CA GLN A 9 22.58 -8.28 -5.58
C GLN A 9 23.87 -7.52 -5.22
N ASP A 10 24.88 -8.25 -4.73
CA ASP A 10 26.16 -7.73 -4.26
C ASP A 10 26.12 -6.83 -3.01
N SER A 11 24.94 -6.53 -2.47
CA SER A 11 24.82 -5.73 -1.25
C SER A 11 25.09 -6.54 0.02
N THR A 12 25.66 -5.89 1.03
CA THR A 12 25.75 -6.44 2.39
C THR A 12 24.51 -6.07 3.17
N ILE A 13 23.87 -7.04 3.81
CA ILE A 13 22.63 -6.82 4.58
C ILE A 13 22.73 -7.37 6.00
N ASP A 14 21.97 -6.77 6.90
CA ASP A 14 21.70 -7.33 8.23
C ASP A 14 20.56 -8.34 8.12
N ILE A 15 20.91 -9.63 8.16
CA ILE A 15 19.98 -10.76 8.01
C ILE A 15 18.89 -10.72 9.09
N GLU A 16 19.25 -10.48 10.35
CA GLU A 16 18.30 -10.48 11.46
C GLU A 16 17.33 -9.31 11.34
N ARG A 17 17.81 -8.15 10.89
CA ARG A 17 16.93 -7.02 10.57
C ARG A 17 15.97 -7.35 9.42
N VAL A 18 16.42 -8.05 8.38
CA VAL A 18 15.54 -8.45 7.26
C VAL A 18 14.46 -9.43 7.73
N LYS A 19 14.82 -10.47 8.49
CA LYS A 19 13.84 -11.42 9.06
C LYS A 19 12.78 -10.70 9.89
N LYS A 20 13.21 -9.82 10.80
CA LYS A 20 12.29 -9.02 11.63
C LYS A 20 11.35 -8.17 10.77
N ARG A 21 11.87 -7.48 9.76
CA ARG A 21 11.05 -6.64 8.87
C ARG A 21 10.05 -7.45 8.04
N LEU A 22 10.38 -8.69 7.64
CA LEU A 22 9.45 -9.58 6.95
C LEU A 22 8.27 -9.94 7.84
N VAL A 23 8.53 -10.28 9.11
CA VAL A 23 7.48 -10.49 10.12
C VAL A 23 6.64 -9.21 10.31
N ASP A 24 7.28 -8.04 10.44
CA ASP A 24 6.59 -6.75 10.53
C ASP A 24 5.78 -6.40 9.26
N PHE A 25 6.10 -7.02 8.13
CA PHE A 25 5.39 -6.89 6.86
C PHE A 25 4.24 -7.89 6.73
N GLY A 26 4.09 -8.79 7.71
CA GLY A 26 3.03 -9.78 7.78
C GLY A 26 3.36 -11.11 7.15
N TYR A 27 4.63 -11.36 6.85
CA TYR A 27 5.07 -12.65 6.33
C TYR A 27 5.24 -13.67 7.45
N ASN A 28 4.90 -14.91 7.15
CA ASN A 28 4.95 -16.02 8.09
C ASN A 28 6.31 -16.73 8.00
N PRO A 29 7.08 -16.81 9.09
CA PRO A 29 8.28 -17.65 9.13
C PRO A 29 7.88 -19.12 9.13
N VAL A 30 8.38 -19.88 8.17
CA VAL A 30 8.11 -21.32 8.00
C VAL A 30 9.41 -22.09 7.76
N SER A 31 9.36 -23.41 7.87
CA SER A 31 10.51 -24.29 7.55
C SER A 31 10.70 -24.51 6.05
N LEU A 32 9.60 -24.44 5.29
CA LEU A 32 9.56 -24.57 3.84
C LEU A 32 8.47 -23.63 3.31
N VAL A 33 8.83 -22.80 2.33
CA VAL A 33 7.89 -21.91 1.65
C VAL A 33 6.91 -22.74 0.83
N ASN A 34 5.60 -22.51 1.01
CA ASN A 34 4.55 -23.19 0.25
C ASN A 34 3.60 -22.20 -0.43
N GLU A 35 3.27 -21.08 0.21
CA GLU A 35 2.28 -20.13 -0.30
C GLU A 35 2.73 -18.67 -0.17
N ARG A 36 2.01 -17.77 -0.87
CA ARG A 36 2.26 -16.33 -0.82
C ARG A 36 2.15 -15.82 0.61
N GLY A 37 3.18 -15.10 1.04
CA GLY A 37 3.30 -14.59 2.40
C GLY A 37 4.20 -15.43 3.29
N ASP A 38 4.70 -16.58 2.82
CA ASP A 38 5.70 -17.35 3.55
C ASP A 38 7.11 -16.81 3.32
N PHE A 39 7.97 -17.02 4.32
CA PHE A 39 9.41 -16.99 4.14
C PHE A 39 10.11 -18.05 4.98
N ALA A 40 11.22 -18.58 4.48
CA ALA A 40 12.05 -19.56 5.17
C ALA A 40 13.53 -19.16 5.05
N PHE A 41 14.23 -19.12 6.18
CA PHE A 41 15.67 -18.90 6.20
C PHE A 41 16.38 -20.20 6.56
N ARG A 42 17.26 -20.69 5.67
CA ARG A 42 17.94 -21.98 5.83
C ARG A 42 19.42 -21.81 5.54
N GLY A 43 20.24 -21.73 6.60
CA GLY A 43 21.68 -21.56 6.46
C GLY A 43 22.04 -20.27 5.73
N ASN A 44 22.42 -20.39 4.46
CA ASN A 44 22.84 -19.29 3.60
C ASN A 44 21.80 -18.90 2.54
N ILE A 45 20.56 -19.37 2.66
CA ILE A 45 19.48 -18.98 1.74
C ILE A 45 18.27 -18.39 2.46
N LEU A 46 17.62 -17.42 1.82
CA LEU A 46 16.29 -16.93 2.16
C LEU A 46 15.35 -17.23 1.00
N ASP A 47 14.39 -18.10 1.24
CA ASP A 47 13.24 -18.25 0.37
C ASP A 47 12.11 -17.36 0.86
N ILE A 48 11.46 -16.67 -0.05
CA ILE A 48 10.28 -15.86 0.23
C ILE A 48 9.30 -16.02 -0.92
N TYR A 49 8.01 -16.09 -0.62
CA TYR A 49 6.96 -16.00 -1.64
C TYR A 49 6.22 -14.67 -1.49
N PRO A 50 6.62 -13.62 -2.22
CA PRO A 50 6.00 -12.31 -2.11
C PRO A 50 4.53 -12.31 -2.54
N ALA A 51 3.70 -11.48 -1.90
CA ALA A 51 2.29 -11.35 -2.27
C ALA A 51 2.05 -10.82 -3.69
N THR A 52 3.04 -10.15 -4.30
CA THR A 52 2.96 -9.49 -5.60
C THR A 52 3.68 -10.23 -6.73
N TYR A 53 4.27 -11.40 -6.45
CA TYR A 53 5.00 -12.19 -7.44
C TYR A 53 4.24 -13.50 -7.68
N ASP A 54 4.41 -14.05 -8.88
CA ASP A 54 3.79 -15.32 -9.27
C ASP A 54 4.60 -16.54 -8.85
N GLU A 55 5.90 -16.37 -8.61
CA GLU A 55 6.83 -17.41 -8.17
C GLU A 55 7.56 -17.01 -6.88
N PRO A 56 7.97 -17.98 -6.04
CA PRO A 56 8.83 -17.71 -4.91
C PRO A 56 10.24 -17.30 -5.39
N ILE A 57 10.93 -16.58 -4.52
CA ILE A 57 12.25 -16.01 -4.78
C ILE A 57 13.20 -16.58 -3.75
N ARG A 58 14.35 -17.06 -4.23
CA ARG A 58 15.48 -17.45 -3.41
C ARG A 58 16.54 -16.36 -3.47
N ILE A 59 17.06 -16.01 -2.31
CA ILE A 59 18.24 -15.18 -2.14
C ILE A 59 19.32 -16.07 -1.57
N GLU A 60 20.46 -16.15 -2.25
CA GLU A 60 21.63 -16.86 -1.75
C GLU A 60 22.63 -15.86 -1.18
N PHE A 61 23.23 -16.23 -0.05
CA PHE A 61 24.17 -15.40 0.69
C PHE A 61 25.55 -16.04 0.74
N PHE A 62 26.58 -15.20 0.70
CA PHE A 62 27.92 -15.51 1.16
C PHE A 62 28.20 -14.71 2.43
N GLY A 63 28.02 -15.34 3.60
CA GLY A 63 28.01 -14.65 4.87
C GLY A 63 26.81 -13.69 4.96
N ASN A 64 27.09 -12.38 4.97
CA ASN A 64 26.07 -11.32 4.98
C ASN A 64 25.96 -10.58 3.63
N LYS A 65 26.69 -11.03 2.59
CA LYS A 65 26.63 -10.48 1.24
C LYS A 65 25.62 -11.27 0.42
N VAL A 66 24.76 -10.56 -0.33
CA VAL A 66 23.85 -11.15 -1.31
C VAL A 66 24.66 -11.59 -2.52
N ASP A 67 24.69 -12.90 -2.79
CA ASP A 67 25.40 -13.49 -3.93
C ASP A 67 24.50 -13.53 -5.17
N SER A 68 23.31 -14.12 -5.04
CA SER A 68 22.34 -14.24 -6.13
C SER A 68 20.90 -14.06 -5.64
N ILE A 69 20.04 -13.60 -6.54
CA ILE A 69 18.60 -13.50 -6.34
C ILE A 69 17.94 -14.09 -7.59
N PHE A 70 17.01 -15.02 -7.42
CA PHE A 70 16.30 -15.61 -8.54
C PHE A 70 14.91 -16.14 -8.15
N THR A 71 14.00 -16.21 -9.12
CA THR A 71 12.75 -16.95 -8.98
C THR A 71 13.01 -18.43 -9.19
N PHE A 72 12.24 -19.29 -8.53
CA PHE A 72 12.31 -20.73 -8.73
C PHE A 72 10.92 -21.36 -8.72
N ASP A 73 10.76 -22.44 -9.48
CA ASP A 73 9.54 -23.23 -9.46
C ASP A 73 9.47 -24.02 -8.14
N ILE A 74 8.39 -23.83 -7.38
CA ILE A 74 8.24 -24.37 -6.02
C ILE A 74 8.21 -25.90 -5.97
N ASN A 75 7.74 -26.55 -7.05
CA ASN A 75 7.56 -28.00 -7.12
C ASN A 75 8.86 -28.72 -7.47
N THR A 76 9.65 -28.12 -8.35
CA THR A 76 10.86 -28.71 -8.94
C THR A 76 12.14 -28.13 -8.35
N GLY A 77 12.07 -26.98 -7.69
CA GLY A 77 13.23 -26.23 -7.19
C GLY A 77 14.10 -25.61 -8.29
N LYS A 78 13.66 -25.68 -9.57
CA LYS A 78 14.43 -25.17 -10.70
C LYS A 78 14.39 -23.66 -10.75
N ILE A 79 15.53 -23.07 -11.05
CA ILE A 79 15.65 -21.64 -11.32
C ILE A 79 14.82 -21.29 -12.56
N VAL A 80 14.03 -20.23 -12.45
CA VAL A 80 13.21 -19.70 -13.52
C VAL A 80 13.87 -18.45 -14.13
N ASP A 81 14.22 -17.46 -13.32
CA ASP A 81 14.86 -16.21 -13.79
C ASP A 81 15.73 -15.55 -12.72
N TYR A 82 16.79 -14.85 -13.13
CA TYR A 82 17.71 -14.12 -12.25
C TYR A 82 17.32 -12.64 -12.10
N MET A 83 17.57 -12.08 -10.93
CA MET A 83 17.21 -10.71 -10.59
C MET A 83 18.36 -9.94 -9.95
N THR A 84 18.46 -8.64 -10.25
CA THR A 84 19.44 -7.75 -9.60
C THR A 84 18.88 -7.05 -8.36
N ILE A 85 17.55 -6.96 -8.23
CA ILE A 85 16.85 -6.32 -7.12
C ILE A 85 15.56 -7.06 -6.76
N LEU A 86 15.35 -7.29 -5.46
CA LEU A 86 14.10 -7.71 -4.88
C LEU A 86 13.44 -6.55 -4.13
N VAL A 87 12.15 -6.31 -4.40
CA VAL A 87 11.31 -5.38 -3.64
C VAL A 87 10.16 -6.14 -2.98
N VAL A 88 10.19 -6.24 -1.66
CA VAL A 88 9.12 -6.88 -0.88
C VAL A 88 8.21 -5.81 -0.29
N LEU A 89 6.90 -5.98 -0.50
CA LEU A 89 5.86 -5.10 0.04
C LEU A 89 5.14 -5.78 1.21
N PRO A 90 4.57 -5.02 2.16
CA PRO A 90 3.77 -5.61 3.23
C PRO A 90 2.48 -6.27 2.70
N ILE A 91 2.04 -7.34 3.35
CA ILE A 91 0.80 -8.03 3.02
C ILE A 91 -0.38 -7.15 3.43
N LYS A 92 -1.33 -6.90 2.51
CA LYS A 92 -2.52 -6.05 2.75
C LYS A 92 -3.29 -6.45 4.03
N LYS A 93 -3.45 -7.75 4.29
CA LYS A 93 -4.11 -8.27 5.49
C LYS A 93 -3.40 -7.87 6.78
N HIS A 94 -2.07 -7.85 6.79
CA HIS A 94 -1.29 -7.40 7.95
C HIS A 94 -1.32 -5.88 8.15
N ILE A 95 -1.37 -5.13 7.04
CA ILE A 95 -1.69 -3.69 7.09
C ILE A 95 -3.06 -3.48 7.74
N LEU A 96 -4.07 -4.25 7.33
CA LEU A 96 -5.43 -4.20 7.86
C LEU A 96 -5.49 -4.54 9.37
N ASP A 97 -4.78 -5.59 9.81
CA ASP A 97 -4.72 -5.97 11.22
C ASP A 97 -4.04 -4.90 12.10
N ARG A 98 -2.97 -4.26 11.62
CA ARG A 98 -2.34 -3.10 12.30
C ARG A 98 -3.28 -1.91 12.44
N PHE A 99 -4.25 -1.78 11.54
CA PHE A 99 -5.23 -0.71 11.53
C PHE A 99 -6.63 -1.15 11.98
N LYS A 100 -6.77 -2.30 12.67
CA LYS A 100 -8.04 -2.70 13.30
C LYS A 100 -8.56 -1.55 14.18
N GLY A 101 -9.71 -0.97 13.79
CA GLY A 101 -10.34 0.20 14.42
C GLY A 101 -10.08 1.57 13.74
N SER A 102 -9.17 1.63 12.77
CA SER A 102 -8.85 2.83 11.95
C SER A 102 -9.16 2.66 10.46
N ALA A 103 -9.41 1.44 10.00
CA ALA A 103 -9.95 1.17 8.66
C ALA A 103 -11.38 1.72 8.55
N VAL A 104 -11.69 2.33 7.39
CA VAL A 104 -13.01 2.91 7.12
C VAL A 104 -13.54 2.39 5.80
N TYR A 105 -14.78 1.91 5.81
CA TYR A 105 -15.52 1.54 4.61
C TYR A 105 -16.10 2.80 3.97
N LEU A 106 -15.67 3.14 2.76
CA LEU A 106 -16.22 4.23 1.97
C LEU A 106 -17.26 3.69 0.98
N GLY A 107 -18.49 4.21 1.01
CA GLY A 107 -19.57 3.80 0.10
C GLY A 107 -20.59 4.91 -0.13
N ARG A 108 -21.34 4.81 -1.23
CA ARG A 108 -22.45 5.72 -1.58
C ARG A 108 -23.76 5.13 -1.05
N GLY A 109 -24.43 5.85 -0.15
CA GLY A 109 -25.85 5.59 0.18
C GLY A 109 -26.12 4.20 0.77
N SER A 110 -27.40 3.84 0.85
CA SER A 110 -27.96 2.66 1.52
C SER A 110 -27.62 1.30 0.86
N ASP A 111 -26.88 1.29 -0.25
CA ASP A 111 -26.48 0.06 -0.92
C ASP A 111 -25.20 -0.52 -0.33
N ILE A 112 -25.38 -1.63 0.38
CA ILE A 112 -24.33 -2.36 1.10
C ILE A 112 -23.31 -3.02 0.15
N SER A 113 -23.59 -3.04 -1.16
CA SER A 113 -22.83 -3.79 -2.17
C SER A 113 -21.56 -3.08 -2.68
N ASN A 114 -21.36 -1.79 -2.42
CA ASN A 114 -20.27 -0.99 -3.01
C ASN A 114 -19.37 -0.29 -1.98
N PHE A 115 -19.06 -0.97 -0.87
CA PHE A 115 -18.08 -0.46 0.08
C PHE A 115 -16.66 -0.75 -0.39
N THR A 116 -15.88 0.30 -0.60
CA THR A 116 -14.43 0.17 -0.78
C THR A 116 -13.76 0.45 0.55
N GLU A 117 -13.00 -0.53 1.04
CA GLU A 117 -12.21 -0.38 2.26
C GLU A 117 -10.99 0.53 2.02
N VAL A 118 -10.76 1.46 2.96
CA VAL A 118 -9.61 2.35 2.96
C VAL A 118 -8.85 2.23 4.28
N VAL A 119 -7.53 2.03 4.16
CA VAL A 119 -6.59 1.97 5.29
C VAL A 119 -5.58 3.12 5.24
N PRO A 120 -5.03 3.56 6.38
CA PRO A 120 -3.99 4.59 6.39
C PRO A 120 -2.85 4.25 5.43
N GLY A 121 -2.44 5.24 4.64
CA GLY A 121 -1.50 5.10 3.53
C GLY A 121 -2.17 5.04 2.15
N ASP A 122 -3.43 4.60 2.07
CA ASP A 122 -4.20 4.61 0.81
C ASP A 122 -4.38 6.04 0.28
N TYR A 123 -4.37 6.18 -1.03
CA TYR A 123 -4.75 7.43 -1.68
C TYR A 123 -6.27 7.52 -1.78
N VAL A 124 -6.78 8.71 -1.49
CA VAL A 124 -8.21 9.02 -1.55
C VAL A 124 -8.44 10.30 -2.34
N VAL A 125 -9.60 10.39 -2.98
CA VAL A 125 -10.05 11.58 -3.68
C VAL A 125 -11.13 12.25 -2.83
N HIS A 126 -10.88 13.49 -2.44
CA HIS A 126 -11.93 14.35 -1.91
C HIS A 126 -12.53 15.21 -3.03
N ILE A 127 -13.85 15.23 -3.20
CA ILE A 127 -14.51 15.87 -4.35
C ILE A 127 -14.19 17.36 -4.55
N LYS A 128 -13.80 18.07 -3.48
CA LYS A 128 -13.41 19.50 -3.51
C LYS A 128 -11.91 19.76 -3.51
N HIS A 129 -11.09 18.81 -3.09
CA HIS A 129 -9.66 19.06 -2.81
C HIS A 129 -8.73 18.16 -3.63
N GLY A 130 -9.28 17.13 -4.28
CA GLY A 130 -8.55 16.22 -5.15
C GLY A 130 -7.85 15.11 -4.38
N ILE A 131 -6.70 14.67 -4.87
CA ILE A 131 -6.01 13.48 -4.37
C ILE A 131 -5.18 13.80 -3.13
N GLY A 132 -5.46 13.08 -2.05
CA GLY A 132 -4.73 13.11 -0.79
C GLY A 132 -4.37 11.70 -0.31
N ARG A 133 -3.59 11.61 0.76
CA ARG A 133 -3.23 10.36 1.43
C ARG A 133 -4.05 10.22 2.72
N PHE A 134 -4.79 9.14 2.88
CA PHE A 134 -5.53 8.87 4.11
C PHE A 134 -4.57 8.54 5.25
N LEU A 135 -4.72 9.20 6.40
CA LEU A 135 -3.90 9.00 7.60
C LEU A 135 -4.63 8.23 8.71
N GLY A 136 -5.94 7.97 8.56
CA GLY A 136 -6.76 7.31 9.56
C GLY A 136 -7.88 8.19 10.12
N VAL A 137 -8.45 7.76 11.23
CA VAL A 137 -9.56 8.43 11.92
C VAL A 137 -9.05 9.06 13.22
N ARG A 138 -9.46 10.30 13.50
CA ARG A 138 -9.21 10.97 14.79
C ARG A 138 -10.52 11.41 15.41
N ARG A 139 -10.59 11.36 16.75
CA ARG A 139 -11.65 12.01 17.53
C ARG A 139 -11.21 13.44 17.83
N LEU A 140 -11.99 14.41 17.39
CA LEU A 140 -11.76 15.83 17.68
C LEU A 140 -12.80 16.30 18.68
N LYS A 141 -12.41 17.18 19.61
CA LYS A 141 -13.34 17.84 20.53
C LYS A 141 -14.10 18.92 19.75
N THR A 142 -15.40 18.96 19.96
CA THR A 142 -16.38 19.92 19.40
C THR A 142 -17.21 20.46 20.56
N ASP A 143 -17.99 21.51 20.30
CA ASP A 143 -18.88 22.09 21.31
C ASP A 143 -19.91 21.08 21.84
N ASN A 144 -20.26 20.07 21.02
CA ASN A 144 -21.21 19.01 21.34
C ASN A 144 -20.54 17.67 21.73
N GLY A 145 -19.29 17.69 22.19
CA GLY A 145 -18.56 16.49 22.64
C GLY A 145 -17.44 16.08 21.68
N TYR A 146 -17.35 14.80 21.33
CA TYR A 146 -16.29 14.30 20.44
C TYR A 146 -16.86 13.81 19.10
N GLU A 147 -16.32 14.32 18.00
CA GLU A 147 -16.71 13.91 16.65
C GLU A 147 -15.55 13.21 15.93
N LYS A 148 -15.85 12.08 15.27
CA LYS A 148 -14.88 11.37 14.44
C LYS A 148 -14.67 12.12 13.12
N HIS A 149 -13.41 12.23 12.73
CA HIS A 149 -12.97 12.84 11.49
C HIS A 149 -11.99 11.92 10.77
N LEU A 150 -12.16 11.77 9.45
CA LEU A 150 -11.14 11.23 8.57
C LEU A 150 -10.04 12.28 8.42
N VAL A 151 -8.78 11.84 8.54
CA VAL A 151 -7.62 12.71 8.35
C VAL A 151 -7.00 12.39 7.00
N ILE A 152 -6.91 13.40 6.14
CA ILE A 152 -6.33 13.28 4.80
C ILE A 152 -5.19 14.28 4.68
N GLU A 153 -4.02 13.80 4.29
CA GLU A 153 -2.83 14.60 4.04
C GLU A 153 -2.69 14.95 2.55
N TYR A 154 -2.35 16.20 2.30
CA TYR A 154 -2.11 16.78 0.98
C TYR A 154 -0.61 17.12 0.83
N ALA A 155 -0.25 17.72 -0.31
CA ALA A 155 1.11 18.23 -0.49
C ALA A 155 1.48 19.24 0.61
N ASP A 156 2.79 19.42 0.84
CA ASP A 156 3.34 20.32 1.86
C ASP A 156 2.92 19.97 3.32
N ASN A 157 2.50 18.72 3.56
CA ASN A 157 2.02 18.20 4.85
C ASN A 157 0.72 18.84 5.36
N ASP A 158 -0.03 19.53 4.49
CA ASP A 158 -1.34 20.07 4.81
C ASP A 158 -2.34 18.95 5.14
N LYS A 159 -3.16 19.14 6.17
CA LYS A 159 -4.14 18.15 6.62
C LYS A 159 -5.56 18.67 6.52
N LEU A 160 -6.44 17.86 5.94
CA LEU A 160 -7.87 18.05 5.93
C LEU A 160 -8.51 17.07 6.91
N TYR A 161 -9.37 17.60 7.79
CA TYR A 161 -10.20 16.82 8.69
C TYR A 161 -11.62 16.79 8.13
N VAL A 162 -12.07 15.64 7.67
CA VAL A 162 -13.40 15.45 7.11
C VAL A 162 -14.28 14.77 8.15
N SER A 163 -15.31 15.46 8.64
CA SER A 163 -16.31 14.87 9.54
C SER A 163 -16.94 13.63 8.89
N PHE A 164 -17.27 12.62 9.69
CA PHE A 164 -17.95 11.40 9.23
C PHE A 164 -19.28 11.69 8.53
N ASN A 165 -19.97 12.78 8.87
CA ASN A 165 -21.21 13.20 8.18
C ASN A 165 -20.96 13.62 6.71
N LYS A 166 -19.70 13.92 6.36
CA LYS A 166 -19.25 14.30 5.01
C LYS A 166 -18.43 13.18 4.35
N ILE A 167 -18.48 11.96 4.86
CA ILE A 167 -17.67 10.83 4.35
C ILE A 167 -17.95 10.53 2.87
N HIS A 168 -19.18 10.75 2.40
CA HIS A 168 -19.59 10.57 0.99
C HIS A 168 -18.81 11.47 0.01
N MET A 169 -18.09 12.49 0.51
CA MET A 169 -17.22 13.37 -0.26
C MET A 169 -15.84 12.76 -0.54
N VAL A 170 -15.52 11.63 0.08
CA VAL A 170 -14.23 10.93 0.00
C VAL A 170 -14.43 9.59 -0.68
N GLN A 171 -13.57 9.26 -1.63
CA GLN A 171 -13.57 7.98 -2.34
C GLN A 171 -12.15 7.42 -2.40
N LYS A 172 -12.00 6.09 -2.47
CA LYS A 172 -10.69 5.50 -2.72
C LYS A 172 -10.19 5.90 -4.10
N TYR A 173 -8.94 6.32 -4.21
CA TYR A 173 -8.31 6.56 -5.50
C TYR A 173 -7.95 5.22 -6.13
N ILE A 174 -8.44 4.97 -7.35
CA ILE A 174 -8.09 3.82 -8.17
C ILE A 174 -7.28 4.35 -9.35
N GLY A 175 -5.97 4.11 -9.33
CA GLY A 175 -5.06 4.52 -10.41
C GLY A 175 -4.82 3.38 -11.39
N PHE A 176 -4.66 3.71 -12.67
CA PHE A 176 -4.28 2.75 -13.73
C PHE A 176 -2.75 2.52 -13.81
N SER A 177 -1.95 3.20 -12.99
CA SER A 177 -0.48 3.15 -13.02
C SER A 177 0.10 2.71 -11.68
N ASN A 178 1.20 1.96 -11.71
CA ASN A 178 1.95 1.54 -10.51
C ASN A 178 2.72 2.67 -9.80
N LEU A 179 2.74 3.89 -10.36
CA LEU A 179 3.33 5.06 -9.72
C LEU A 179 2.34 5.71 -8.74
N PRO A 180 2.80 6.15 -7.55
CA PRO A 180 1.95 6.89 -6.62
C PRO A 180 1.47 8.21 -7.25
N PRO A 181 0.19 8.59 -7.10
CA PRO A 181 -0.32 9.83 -7.66
C PRO A 181 0.33 11.04 -6.99
N LYS A 182 0.43 12.14 -7.73
CA LYS A 182 0.85 13.42 -7.17
C LYS A 182 -0.22 13.93 -6.21
N LEU A 183 0.16 14.18 -4.96
CA LEU A 183 -0.73 14.83 -3.98
C LEU A 183 -1.07 16.24 -4.44
N HIS A 184 -2.33 16.63 -4.32
CA HIS A 184 -2.75 17.99 -4.61
C HIS A 184 -2.43 18.92 -3.43
N LYS A 185 -2.35 20.24 -3.69
CA LYS A 185 -2.25 21.25 -2.62
C LYS A 185 -3.65 21.62 -2.12
N LEU A 186 -3.81 21.70 -0.80
CA LEU A 186 -5.07 22.10 -0.19
C LEU A 186 -5.38 23.56 -0.57
N GLY A 187 -6.63 23.85 -0.94
CA GLY A 187 -7.06 25.20 -1.34
C GLY A 187 -6.62 25.69 -2.74
N SER A 188 -5.93 24.88 -3.55
CA SER A 188 -5.45 25.33 -4.87
C SER A 188 -6.56 25.46 -5.93
N LYS A 189 -6.61 26.61 -6.65
CA LYS A 189 -7.52 26.87 -7.80
C LYS A 189 -7.36 25.86 -8.95
N ARG A 190 -6.25 25.10 -8.98
CA ARG A 190 -5.87 24.15 -10.04
C ARG A 190 -6.81 22.94 -10.14
N TRP A 191 -7.37 22.46 -9.02
CA TRP A 191 -8.35 21.35 -9.02
C TRP A 191 -9.70 21.76 -9.60
N GLN A 192 -10.18 22.96 -9.27
CA GLN A 192 -11.42 23.51 -9.82
C GLN A 192 -11.35 23.60 -11.35
N MET A 193 -10.17 23.92 -11.91
CA MET A 193 -9.92 23.94 -13.36
C MET A 193 -9.81 22.54 -13.98
N LEU A 194 -9.20 21.57 -13.29
CA LEU A 194 -9.07 20.18 -13.79
C LEU A 194 -10.44 19.47 -13.88
N LYS A 195 -11.33 19.71 -12.90
CA LYS A 195 -12.71 19.18 -12.90
C LYS A 195 -13.53 19.68 -14.10
N ARG A 196 -13.30 20.93 -14.53
CA ARG A 196 -13.93 21.51 -15.73
C ARG A 196 -13.44 20.87 -17.04
N ARG A 197 -12.20 20.39 -17.11
CA ARG A 197 -11.65 19.71 -18.31
C ARG A 197 -12.12 18.27 -18.45
N VAL A 198 -12.19 17.52 -17.36
CA VAL A 198 -12.65 16.12 -17.37
C VAL A 198 -14.12 16.03 -17.79
N ASN A 199 -14.99 16.93 -17.29
CA ASN A 199 -16.40 16.96 -17.71
C ASN A 199 -16.56 17.24 -19.22
N LYS A 200 -15.72 18.10 -19.81
CA LYS A 200 -15.74 18.34 -21.27
C LYS A 200 -15.29 17.14 -22.10
N GLY A 201 -14.37 16.31 -21.58
CA GLY A 201 -13.85 15.14 -22.30
C GLY A 201 -14.83 13.95 -22.33
N VAL A 202 -15.66 13.83 -21.29
CA VAL A 202 -16.68 12.76 -21.20
C VAL A 202 -17.86 13.02 -22.16
N GLU A 203 -18.17 14.28 -22.48
CA GLU A 203 -19.21 14.63 -23.47
C GLU A 203 -18.81 14.23 -24.91
N THR A 204 -17.53 14.32 -25.27
CA THR A 204 -17.02 13.95 -26.61
C THR A 204 -16.95 12.45 -26.89
N LEU A 205 -17.07 11.58 -25.88
CA LEU A 205 -17.09 10.12 -26.04
C LEU A 205 -18.52 9.54 -26.02
N ALA A 206 -19.51 10.39 -25.77
CA ALA A 206 -20.93 10.04 -25.71
C ALA A 206 -21.76 10.73 -26.82
N SER A 207 -21.11 11.19 -27.90
CA SER A 207 -21.74 11.73 -29.10
C SER A 207 -21.45 10.87 -30.31
#